data_AF-A0A1G4IWP2-F1
#
_entry.id   AF-A0A1G4IWP2-F1
#
_cell.length_a   1.000
_cell.length_b   1.000
_cell.length_c   1.000
_cell.angle_alpha   90.00
_cell.angle_beta   90.00
_cell.angle_gamma   90.00
#
_symmetry.space_group_name_H-M   'P 1'
#
loop_
_entity.id
_entity.type
_entity.pdbx_description
1 polymer ?
#
loop_
_entity_poly.entity_id
_entity_poly.type
_entity_poly.pdbx_seq_one_letter_code
_entity_poly.pdbx_strand_id
1 'polypeptide(L)'
;MQETGEVEGNSKVPNGKSQSTRKRKRTEGVTLLSEDQKRFNHVSSEQRRRQAMREAYDQLVDAVPDLTLEERRSELMIYAKTTRYLRWLYAQNKALRHECSRLQTRDSSLTGYSIPRKLIWDIGKNEGNDLGEDRTHDLAINSRTP
;
A
#
# COMPACT_ATOMS: atom_id res chain seq x y z
N MET A 1 -22.51 -23.42 52.78
CA MET A 1 -22.27 -22.72 51.50
C MET A 1 -20.82 -22.24 51.58
N GLN A 2 -19.85 -23.11 51.26
CA GLN A 2 -19.21 -23.25 49.94
C GLN A 2 -18.54 -21.92 49.53
N GLU A 3 -17.25 -21.73 49.87
CA GLU A 3 -16.05 -22.13 49.12
C GLU A 3 -15.65 -21.06 48.08
N THR A 4 -14.65 -20.24 48.40
CA THR A 4 -13.81 -19.56 47.41
C THR A 4 -12.36 -19.66 47.87
N GLY A 5 -11.68 -20.65 47.33
CA GLY A 5 -10.25 -20.89 47.55
C GLY A 5 -9.36 -19.83 46.92
N GLU A 6 -8.19 -19.75 47.54
CA GLU A 6 -6.90 -19.20 47.10
C GLU A 6 -6.58 -19.58 45.62
N VAL A 7 -5.67 -18.96 44.87
CA VAL A 7 -4.20 -18.99 45.06
C VAL A 7 -3.51 -17.90 44.23
N GLU A 8 -2.48 -17.28 44.81
CA GLU A 8 -1.46 -16.46 44.16
C GLU A 8 -0.65 -17.23 43.09
N GLY A 9 -0.05 -16.52 42.14
CA GLY A 9 0.86 -17.13 41.16
C GLY A 9 1.64 -16.15 40.29
N ASN A 10 2.51 -15.34 40.90
CA ASN A 10 3.66 -14.76 40.20
C ASN A 10 4.72 -15.85 39.99
N SER A 11 5.29 -15.99 38.77
CA SER A 11 6.73 -16.17 38.52
C SER A 11 7.08 -16.87 37.20
N LYS A 12 8.09 -16.28 36.54
CA LYS A 12 9.20 -16.89 35.78
C LYS A 12 8.87 -17.85 34.62
N VAL A 13 9.31 -17.38 33.45
CA VAL A 13 9.72 -18.20 32.30
C VAL A 13 10.99 -19.00 32.68
N PRO A 14 11.01 -20.32 32.42
CA PRO A 14 12.23 -20.91 31.88
C PRO A 14 11.89 -21.85 30.71
N ASN A 15 12.62 -21.73 29.59
CA ASN A 15 12.65 -22.80 28.60
C ASN A 15 14.09 -23.31 28.48
N GLY A 16 14.42 -24.29 29.31
CA GLY A 16 15.57 -25.17 29.14
C GLY A 16 15.23 -26.26 28.14
N LYS A 17 16.07 -26.37 27.10
CA LYS A 17 16.06 -27.43 26.08
C LYS A 17 16.10 -28.81 26.73
N SER A 18 15.35 -29.80 26.22
CA SER A 18 15.79 -31.20 26.05
C SER A 18 14.76 -32.09 25.33
N GLN A 19 15.16 -32.53 24.14
CA GLN A 19 15.04 -33.87 23.54
C GLN A 19 13.78 -34.75 23.70
N SER A 20 13.39 -35.27 22.52
CA SER A 20 13.08 -36.70 22.26
C SER A 20 11.63 -37.05 21.86
N THR A 21 11.51 -37.37 20.57
CA THR A 21 10.66 -38.39 19.95
C THR A 21 9.26 -38.63 20.52
N ARG A 22 8.29 -37.84 20.06
CA ARG A 22 6.98 -38.39 19.69
C ARG A 22 6.57 -37.80 18.35
N LYS A 23 6.57 -38.65 17.33
CA LYS A 23 5.98 -38.36 16.01
C LYS A 23 4.53 -37.95 16.28
N ARG A 24 4.28 -36.64 16.38
CA ARG A 24 2.93 -36.11 16.57
C ARG A 24 2.11 -36.67 15.43
N LYS A 25 1.11 -37.49 15.73
CA LYS A 25 0.03 -37.80 14.78
C LYS A 25 -0.40 -36.46 14.24
N ARG A 26 -0.05 -36.17 12.97
CA ARG A 26 -0.61 -35.03 12.27
C ARG A 26 -2.09 -35.32 12.33
N THR A 27 -2.84 -34.49 13.05
CA THR A 27 -4.29 -34.53 13.01
C THR A 27 -4.68 -34.31 11.55
N GLU A 28 -4.89 -35.41 10.85
CA GLU A 28 -5.63 -35.53 9.61
C GLU A 28 -7.07 -35.10 9.94
N GLY A 29 -7.23 -33.79 10.05
CA GLY A 29 -8.47 -33.11 10.40
C GLY A 29 -8.35 -31.59 10.19
N VAL A 30 -7.29 -31.13 9.52
CA VAL A 30 -7.21 -29.76 9.00
C VAL A 30 -7.81 -29.76 7.59
N THR A 31 -9.05 -30.19 7.49
CA THR A 31 -9.85 -30.03 6.29
C THR A 31 -10.90 -28.98 6.58
N LEU A 32 -10.68 -27.83 5.95
CA LEU A 32 -11.69 -26.89 5.51
C LEU A 32 -12.46 -26.16 6.63
N LEU A 33 -12.23 -24.84 6.69
CA LEU A 33 -13.22 -23.89 7.20
C LEU A 33 -14.63 -24.39 6.78
N SER A 34 -15.54 -24.57 7.74
CA SER A 34 -16.94 -24.90 7.44
C SER A 34 -17.47 -23.95 6.37
N GLU A 35 -18.44 -24.37 5.55
CA GLU A 35 -19.05 -23.50 4.54
C GLU A 35 -19.57 -22.19 5.17
N ASP A 36 -20.11 -22.25 6.38
CA ASP A 36 -20.53 -21.06 7.14
C ASP A 36 -19.33 -20.19 7.57
N GLN A 37 -18.24 -20.81 7.99
CA GLN A 37 -17.01 -20.11 8.36
C GLN A 37 -16.33 -19.46 7.14
N LYS A 38 -16.36 -20.11 5.98
CA LYS A 38 -15.87 -19.55 4.71
C LYS A 38 -16.70 -18.34 4.31
N ARG A 39 -18.03 -18.44 4.38
CA ARG A 39 -18.93 -17.32 4.09
C ARG A 39 -18.68 -16.14 5.03
N PHE A 40 -18.57 -16.40 6.33
CA PHE A 40 -18.26 -15.37 7.33
C PHE A 40 -16.90 -14.71 7.05
N ASN A 41 -15.86 -15.51 6.83
CA ASN A 41 -14.52 -14.99 6.54
C ASN A 41 -14.49 -14.21 5.23
N HIS A 42 -15.19 -14.68 4.19
CA HIS A 42 -15.29 -13.97 2.91
C HIS A 42 -15.89 -12.57 3.10
N VAL A 43 -17.06 -12.48 3.76
CA VAL A 43 -17.72 -11.20 4.05
C VAL A 43 -16.83 -10.29 4.90
N SER A 44 -16.23 -10.84 5.96
CA SER A 44 -15.31 -10.08 6.83
C SER A 44 -14.08 -9.57 6.08
N SER A 45 -13.46 -10.42 5.24
CA SER A 45 -12.28 -10.07 4.46
C SER A 45 -12.58 -8.98 3.43
N GLU A 46 -13.73 -9.05 2.76
CA GLU A 46 -14.13 -8.06 1.78
C GLU A 46 -14.55 -6.75 2.45
N GLN A 47 -15.21 -6.81 3.61
CA GLN A 47 -15.50 -5.61 4.39
C GLN A 47 -14.20 -4.92 4.82
N ARG A 48 -13.21 -5.67 5.32
CA ARG A 48 -11.88 -5.14 5.67
C ARG A 48 -11.18 -4.53 4.45
N ARG A 49 -11.20 -5.22 3.31
CA ARG A 49 -10.63 -4.71 2.06
C ARG A 49 -11.28 -3.39 1.64
N ARG A 50 -12.61 -3.31 1.66
CA ARG A 50 -13.36 -2.08 1.31
C ARG A 50 -13.13 -0.95 2.32
N GLN A 51 -12.96 -1.29 3.59
CA GLN A 51 -12.63 -0.32 4.63
C GLN A 51 -11.26 0.30 4.37
N ALA A 52 -10.24 -0.53 4.10
CA ALA A 52 -8.89 -0.06 3.77
C ALA A 52 -8.87 0.82 2.51
N MET A 53 -9.64 0.45 1.47
CA MET A 53 -9.77 1.28 0.26
C MET A 53 -10.39 2.65 0.58
N ARG A 54 -11.43 2.70 1.42
CA ARG A 54 -12.07 3.96 1.81
C ARG A 54 -11.13 4.85 2.62
N GLU A 55 -10.38 4.27 3.56
CA GLU A 55 -9.37 5.00 4.34
C GLU A 55 -8.25 5.57 3.44
N ALA A 56 -7.81 4.83 2.42
CA ALA A 56 -6.83 5.34 1.47
C ALA A 56 -7.36 6.53 0.65
N TYR A 57 -8.64 6.50 0.23
CA TYR A 57 -9.26 7.63 -0.45
C TYR A 57 -9.47 8.83 0.47
N ASP A 58 -9.82 8.61 1.74
CA ASP A 58 -9.93 9.69 2.72
C ASP A 58 -8.57 10.39 2.91
N GLN A 59 -7.47 9.64 3.01
CA GLN A 59 -6.10 10.20 3.07
C GLN A 59 -5.74 11.02 1.82
N LEU A 60 -6.16 10.58 0.63
CA LEU A 60 -5.92 11.34 -0.60
C LEU A 60 -6.67 12.67 -0.60
N VAL A 61 -7.89 12.70 -0.08
CA VAL A 61 -8.68 13.93 0.00
C VAL A 61 -8.10 14.90 1.03
N ASP A 62 -7.59 14.40 2.15
CA ASP A 62 -6.91 15.24 3.14
C ASP A 62 -5.60 15.85 2.59
N ALA A 63 -4.89 15.13 1.71
CA ALA A 63 -3.61 15.56 1.16
C ALA A 63 -3.73 16.52 -0.04
N VAL A 64 -4.81 16.46 -0.80
CA VAL A 64 -4.99 17.25 -2.03
C VAL A 64 -5.90 18.45 -1.74
N PRO A 65 -5.39 19.69 -1.82
CA PRO A 65 -6.16 20.89 -1.43
C PRO A 65 -7.45 21.11 -2.21
N ASP A 66 -7.50 20.65 -3.47
CA ASP A 66 -8.62 20.87 -4.38
C ASP A 66 -9.75 19.84 -4.20
N LEU A 67 -9.57 18.83 -3.35
CA LEU A 67 -10.56 17.79 -3.08
C LEU A 67 -11.38 18.14 -1.84
N THR A 68 -12.71 18.09 -1.97
CA THR A 68 -13.62 18.34 -0.83
C THR A 68 -14.12 17.03 -0.21
N LEU A 69 -14.64 17.12 1.01
CA LEU A 69 -15.19 15.98 1.75
C LEU A 69 -16.35 15.27 1.01
N GLU A 70 -17.07 16.02 0.17
CA GLU A 70 -18.19 15.54 -0.63
C GLU A 70 -17.74 14.69 -1.82
N GLU A 71 -16.54 14.96 -2.34
CA GLU A 71 -15.98 14.29 -3.52
C GLU A 71 -15.29 12.96 -3.18
N ARG A 72 -15.18 12.61 -1.89
CA ARG A 72 -14.60 11.35 -1.39
C ARG A 72 -15.29 10.09 -1.91
N ARG A 73 -16.49 10.23 -2.47
CA ARG A 73 -17.27 9.12 -3.05
C ARG A 73 -17.09 8.94 -4.55
N SER A 74 -16.42 9.87 -5.23
CA SER A 74 -16.22 9.82 -6.68
C SER A 74 -14.77 9.46 -7.02
N GLU A 75 -14.52 8.18 -7.27
CA GLU A 75 -13.18 7.67 -7.61
C GLU A 75 -12.56 8.44 -8.79
N LEU A 76 -13.36 8.71 -9.83
CA LEU A 76 -12.90 9.44 -11.01
C LEU A 76 -12.44 10.86 -10.67
N MET A 77 -13.17 11.58 -9.80
CA MET A 77 -12.80 12.95 -9.40
C MET A 77 -11.55 12.94 -8.53
N ILE A 78 -11.44 11.98 -7.60
CA ILE A 78 -10.24 11.81 -6.78
C ILE A 78 -9.02 11.62 -7.67
N TYR A 79 -9.07 10.68 -8.62
CA TYR A 79 -7.93 10.43 -9.51
C TYR A 79 -7.60 11.62 -10.41
N ALA A 80 -8.62 12.27 -10.99
CA ALA A 80 -8.42 13.41 -11.89
C ALA A 80 -7.76 14.60 -11.17
N LYS A 81 -8.27 14.97 -9.98
CA LYS A 81 -7.74 16.08 -9.18
C LYS A 81 -6.36 15.74 -8.60
N THR A 82 -6.17 14.53 -8.09
CA THR A 82 -4.88 14.07 -7.58
C THR A 82 -3.81 14.11 -8.67
N THR A 83 -4.10 13.61 -9.87
CA THR A 83 -3.17 13.65 -11.00
C THR A 83 -2.81 15.07 -11.40
N ARG A 84 -3.80 15.98 -11.42
CA ARG A 84 -3.56 17.41 -11.67
C ARG A 84 -2.64 18.02 -10.61
N TYR A 85 -2.92 17.76 -9.33
CA TYR A 85 -2.13 18.29 -8.22
C TYR A 85 -0.70 17.76 -8.23
N LEU A 86 -0.49 16.47 -8.51
CA LEU A 86 0.83 15.89 -8.69
C LEU A 86 1.62 16.59 -9.79
N ARG A 87 1.02 16.80 -10.97
CA ARG A 87 1.66 17.52 -12.08
C ARG A 87 2.06 18.94 -11.67
N TRP A 88 1.20 19.63 -10.92
CA TRP A 88 1.49 20.96 -10.38
C TRP A 88 2.67 20.92 -9.40
N LEU A 89 2.69 19.99 -8.44
CA LEU A 89 3.79 19.83 -7.48
C LEU A 89 5.13 19.59 -8.18
N TYR A 90 5.17 18.76 -9.23
CA TYR A 90 6.38 18.52 -10.01
C TYR A 90 6.86 19.79 -10.73
N ALA A 91 5.95 20.53 -11.36
CA ALA A 91 6.27 21.79 -12.03
C ALA A 91 6.81 22.84 -11.04
N GLN A 92 6.16 22.98 -9.88
CA GLN A 92 6.59 23.89 -8.82
C GLN A 92 7.94 23.49 -8.23
N ASN A 93 8.14 22.21 -7.94
CA ASN A 93 9.41 21.70 -7.44
C ASN A 93 10.55 22.00 -8.43
N LYS A 94 10.33 21.77 -9.72
CA LYS A 94 11.27 22.11 -10.78
C LYS A 94 11.58 23.61 -10.81
N ALA A 95 10.57 24.47 -10.75
CA ALA A 95 10.75 25.92 -10.74
C ALA A 95 11.58 26.39 -9.53
N LEU A 96 11.25 25.91 -8.33
CA LEU A 96 11.98 26.23 -7.10
C LEU A 96 13.45 25.79 -7.16
N ARG A 97 13.73 24.65 -7.78
CA ARG A 97 15.10 24.17 -7.98
C ARG A 97 15.90 25.06 -8.92
N HIS A 98 15.29 25.47 -10.04
CA HIS A 98 15.93 26.42 -10.95
C HIS A 98 16.23 27.74 -10.22
N GLU A 99 15.31 28.20 -9.39
CA GLU A 99 15.50 29.41 -8.59
C GLU A 99 16.62 29.26 -7.55
N CYS A 100 16.68 28.15 -6.81
CA CYS A 100 17.80 27.86 -5.91
C CYS A 100 19.14 27.83 -6.65
N SER A 101 19.19 27.17 -7.81
CA SER A 101 20.39 27.09 -8.64
C SER A 101 20.84 28.48 -9.13
N ARG A 102 19.89 29.33 -9.51
CA ARG A 102 20.14 30.73 -9.91
C ARG A 102 20.72 31.55 -8.77
N LEU A 103 20.17 31.43 -7.56
CA LEU A 103 20.66 32.14 -6.38
C LEU A 103 22.05 31.67 -5.95
N GLN A 104 22.30 30.36 -6.00
CA GLN A 104 23.64 29.79 -5.74
C GLN A 104 24.71 30.29 -6.71
N THR A 105 24.33 30.58 -7.97
CA THR A 105 25.25 31.16 -8.95
C THR A 105 25.56 32.62 -8.62
N ARG A 106 24.59 33.36 -8.07
CA ARG A 106 24.75 34.79 -7.72
C ARG A 106 25.52 35.01 -6.44
N ASP A 107 25.43 34.09 -5.49
CA ASP A 107 26.08 34.21 -4.19
C ASP A 107 26.85 32.91 -3.89
N SER A 108 28.17 32.99 -4.07
CA SER A 108 29.08 31.85 -3.90
C SER A 108 29.16 31.35 -2.45
N SER A 109 28.64 32.10 -1.47
CA SER A 109 28.56 31.66 -0.07
C SER A 109 27.45 30.62 0.18
N LEU A 110 26.47 30.50 -0.73
CA LEU A 110 25.35 29.56 -0.65
C LEU A 110 25.63 28.18 -1.30
N THR A 111 26.88 27.92 -1.71
CA THR A 111 27.29 26.78 -2.56
C THR A 111 27.33 25.41 -1.86
N GLY A 112 26.94 25.33 -0.58
CA GLY A 112 27.06 24.10 0.22
C GLY A 112 25.88 23.10 0.13
N TYR A 113 24.73 23.49 -0.43
CA TYR A 113 23.53 22.64 -0.42
C TYR A 113 23.19 22.08 -1.80
N SER A 114 23.46 20.79 -2.01
CA SER A 114 23.10 20.05 -3.22
C SER A 114 21.84 19.21 -2.98
N ILE A 115 20.83 19.38 -3.83
CA ILE A 115 19.57 18.63 -3.70
C ILE A 115 19.82 17.17 -4.10
N PRO A 116 19.61 16.19 -3.20
CA PRO A 116 19.89 14.79 -3.50
C PRO A 116 19.12 14.30 -4.73
N ARG A 117 19.81 13.59 -5.63
CA ARG A 117 19.21 13.10 -6.90
C ARG A 117 17.97 12.24 -6.69
N LYS A 118 17.94 11.44 -5.62
CA LYS A 118 16.80 10.59 -5.24
C LYS A 118 15.50 11.35 -4.93
N LEU A 119 15.60 12.65 -4.70
CA LEU A 119 14.47 13.53 -4.46
C LEU A 119 14.08 14.28 -5.74
N ILE A 120 14.76 14.05 -6.87
CA ILE A 120 14.39 14.60 -8.17
C ILE A 120 13.44 13.63 -8.86
N TRP A 121 12.15 13.95 -8.81
CA TRP A 121 11.12 13.25 -9.55
C TRP A 121 10.70 14.11 -10.73
N ASP A 122 11.15 13.73 -11.92
CA ASP A 122 10.76 14.37 -13.17
C ASP A 122 9.78 13.46 -13.92
N ILE A 123 8.64 14.01 -14.33
CA ILE A 123 7.68 13.33 -15.20
C ILE A 123 8.40 12.96 -16.52
N GLY A 124 8.38 11.68 -16.90
CA GLY A 124 8.94 11.18 -18.16
C GLY A 124 10.43 10.79 -18.13
N LYS A 125 11.13 10.86 -16.99
CA LYS A 125 12.53 10.42 -16.88
C LYS A 125 12.74 9.08 -16.17
N ASN A 126 11.68 8.48 -15.63
CA ASN A 126 11.75 7.19 -14.93
C ASN A 126 11.36 6.00 -15.82
N GLU A 127 11.31 6.21 -17.14
CA GLU A 127 10.87 5.23 -18.15
C GLU A 127 12.05 4.36 -18.62
N GLY A 128 12.72 3.73 -17.66
CA GLY A 128 13.89 2.88 -17.89
C GLY A 128 13.79 1.49 -17.24
N ASN A 129 12.57 1.02 -16.94
CA ASN A 129 12.35 -0.37 -16.52
C ASN A 129 11.23 -1.00 -17.36
N ASP A 130 11.57 -1.14 -18.64
CA ASP A 130 11.24 -2.24 -19.57
C ASP A 130 10.20 -3.25 -19.05
N LEU A 131 8.91 -2.91 -19.18
CA LEU A 131 7.86 -3.90 -19.29
C LEU A 131 7.81 -4.30 -20.75
N GLY A 132 8.59 -5.34 -21.08
CA GLY A 132 8.63 -5.96 -22.39
C GLY A 132 7.24 -6.09 -22.99
N GLU A 133 7.04 -5.40 -24.11
CA GLU A 133 5.90 -5.56 -24.98
C GLU A 133 5.95 -6.96 -25.61
N ASP A 134 5.34 -7.95 -24.95
CA ASP A 134 4.84 -9.14 -25.63
C ASP A 134 3.31 -9.08 -25.60
N ARG A 135 2.74 -8.25 -26.47
CA ARG A 135 1.33 -8.29 -26.86
C ARG A 135 1.19 -8.62 -28.34
N THR A 136 1.46 -9.88 -28.67
CA THR A 136 0.81 -10.55 -29.80
C THR A 136 0.29 -11.91 -29.33
N HIS A 137 -0.83 -11.89 -28.59
CA HIS A 137 -1.67 -13.07 -28.41
C HIS A 137 -2.94 -12.90 -29.23
N ASP A 138 -2.98 -13.60 -30.36
CA ASP A 138 -4.13 -14.20 -31.03
C ASP A 138 -5.47 -13.46 -30.99
N LEU A 139 -5.71 -12.67 -32.03
CA LEU A 139 -7.07 -12.45 -32.55
C LEU A 139 -7.36 -13.55 -33.58
N ALA A 140 -7.73 -14.74 -33.11
CA ALA A 140 -8.11 -15.84 -34.00
C ALA A 140 -9.23 -16.71 -33.43
N ILE A 141 -10.40 -16.15 -33.08
CA ILE A 141 -11.62 -16.95 -32.87
C ILE A 141 -12.87 -16.17 -33.32
N ASN A 142 -13.24 -16.25 -34.60
CA ASN A 142 -14.55 -16.69 -35.08
C ASN A 142 -14.81 -16.30 -36.56
N SER A 143 -14.49 -17.21 -37.46
CA SER A 143 -15.20 -17.35 -38.74
C SER A 143 -15.54 -18.83 -38.93
N ARG A 144 -16.75 -19.22 -38.52
CA ARG A 144 -17.35 -20.49 -38.88
C ARG A 144 -18.78 -20.22 -39.33
N THR A 145 -18.93 -19.94 -40.61
CA THR A 145 -20.15 -20.25 -41.37
C THR A 145 -20.02 -21.68 -41.90
N PRO A 146 -21.13 -22.41 -42.07
CA PRO A 146 -21.12 -23.80 -42.52
C PRO A 146 -20.53 -23.96 -43.93
#